data_AF-A0A3A8YB37-F1
#
_entry.id   AF-A0A3A8YB37-F1
#
_cell.length_a   1.000
_cell.length_b   1.000
_cell.length_c   1.000
_cell.angle_alpha   90.00
_cell.angle_beta   90.00
_cell.angle_gamma   90.00
#
_symmetry.space_group_name_H-M   'P 1'
#
loop_
_entity.id
_entity.type
_entity.pdbx_description
1 polymer ?
#
loop_
_entity_poly.entity_id
_entity_poly.type
_entity_poly.pdbx_seq_one_letter_code
_entity_poly.pdbx_strand_id
1 'polypeptide(L)'
;MCQKIKEVSYGKFFPYGMEKLCQSRDIMIRLRLRNGVVNAVPDIRKERWIYMKKGLTVWQMTAGLVLCGLVLIAAFLPRYALNAGQIGKVCGTFVQKNVKGLLGGLYDGKSEADAIEKEITDELENIIDDMDEKGIPHRFSDFYLATHSLQQILFKIENDEDYQTPEEMMEDIEEHLDTDKTARQMKSFIKKYNYMRVYVISLFVLVVFLLLGILLAGLGKLTKWVSIALAWVLLLMEISYVIVAAVVLPAKIGKTMPGFMGFDLSAAGTAISRKLIWCLHGPGFYLGLILAAMFLVWSIWCCIYSGKRGKAVEVPSAMPPVAAASMSPLQPIQEMGAAVLPLPPAGGPAEIPQSLKAGDIKMQPQIGEDLFVTMPEQGLTGRILGVSGTIMGAEILLNGNEKIIVGRNPAVSQLILRDAKVSRKHCLIQYNPAAGRYHVECYSKNGVHLSDNRTVAAYQSAEVERGTKITMADGREVLLLG
;
A
#
# COMPACT_ATOMS: atom_id res chain seq x y z
N MET A 1 76.90 17.07 -18.53
CA MET A 1 75.72 17.93 -18.83
C MET A 1 74.68 17.70 -17.75
N CYS A 2 74.68 18.55 -16.73
CA CYS A 2 73.64 18.62 -15.69
C CYS A 2 72.73 19.81 -16.01
N GLN A 3 71.40 19.66 -15.88
CA GLN A 3 70.57 20.48 -14.97
C GLN A 3 69.06 20.26 -15.16
N LYS A 4 68.40 20.10 -13.99
CA LYS A 4 67.12 20.69 -13.55
C LYS A 4 65.94 20.76 -14.53
N ILE A 5 64.83 20.13 -14.12
CA ILE A 5 63.51 20.72 -14.33
C ILE A 5 62.81 20.85 -12.97
N LYS A 6 62.32 22.06 -12.73
CA LYS A 6 61.72 22.61 -11.52
C LYS A 6 60.34 22.01 -11.23
N GLU A 7 60.03 21.87 -9.95
CA GLU A 7 58.66 21.90 -9.44
C GLU A 7 57.97 23.21 -9.82
N VAL A 8 56.72 23.12 -10.26
CA VAL A 8 55.78 24.24 -10.29
C VAL A 8 54.52 23.78 -9.54
N SER A 9 54.29 24.40 -8.38
CA SER A 9 53.06 24.32 -7.62
C SER A 9 52.35 25.66 -7.72
N TYR A 10 51.14 25.69 -8.28
CA TYR A 10 50.02 26.64 -8.08
C TYR A 10 48.85 26.04 -8.90
N GLY A 11 47.58 26.03 -8.50
CA GLY A 11 46.86 26.61 -7.39
C GLY A 11 45.39 26.17 -7.51
N LYS A 12 44.60 26.48 -6.48
CA LYS A 12 43.16 26.20 -6.35
C LYS A 12 42.36 26.61 -7.61
N PHE A 13 41.55 25.71 -8.14
CA PHE A 13 40.48 26.06 -9.09
C PHE A 13 39.11 25.97 -8.41
N PHE A 14 38.41 27.11 -8.35
CA PHE A 14 37.02 27.25 -7.94
C PHE A 14 36.05 26.80 -9.05
N PRO A 15 34.80 26.42 -8.71
CA PRO A 15 33.87 25.78 -9.62
C PRO A 15 33.03 26.84 -10.36
N TYR A 16 33.48 27.30 -11.51
CA TYR A 16 32.62 28.02 -12.46
C TYR A 16 33.05 27.62 -13.87
N GLY A 17 32.24 26.78 -14.53
CA GLY A 17 32.49 26.35 -15.91
C GLY A 17 32.18 24.89 -16.28
N MET A 18 31.67 24.07 -15.36
CA MET A 18 31.36 22.65 -15.65
C MET A 18 29.99 22.42 -16.31
N GLU A 19 29.16 23.44 -16.49
CA GLU A 19 27.81 23.27 -17.06
C GLU A 19 27.81 22.98 -18.57
N LYS A 20 28.91 23.25 -19.29
CA LYS A 20 29.00 22.99 -20.74
C LYS A 20 29.66 21.66 -21.12
N LEU A 21 30.20 20.90 -20.17
CA LEU A 21 30.84 19.60 -20.43
C LEU A 21 29.89 18.39 -20.28
N CYS A 22 28.68 18.59 -19.76
CA CYS A 22 27.69 17.53 -19.57
C CYS A 22 26.66 17.39 -20.72
N GLN A 23 26.84 18.10 -21.85
CA GLN A 23 25.91 18.06 -22.98
C GLN A 23 26.41 17.34 -24.24
N SER A 24 27.63 16.77 -24.24
CA SER A 24 28.05 15.88 -25.34
C SER A 24 28.29 14.45 -24.84
N ARG A 25 27.84 13.51 -25.66
CA ARG A 25 27.88 12.05 -25.47
C ARG A 25 29.32 11.53 -25.32
N ASP A 26 29.43 10.40 -24.61
CA ASP A 26 30.51 9.41 -24.65
C ASP A 26 31.96 9.89 -24.45
N ILE A 27 32.39 10.06 -23.19
CA ILE A 27 33.78 9.80 -22.80
C ILE A 27 33.81 9.09 -21.43
N MET A 28 33.95 7.77 -21.46
CA MET A 28 34.23 6.96 -20.27
C MET A 28 35.74 6.99 -20.02
N ILE A 29 36.24 7.91 -19.19
CA ILE A 29 37.66 7.92 -18.77
C ILE A 29 37.88 6.77 -17.78
N ARG A 30 38.44 5.64 -18.24
CA ARG A 30 39.00 4.60 -17.36
C ARG A 30 40.34 5.07 -16.80
N LEU A 31 40.33 5.65 -15.60
CA LEU A 31 41.55 5.76 -14.79
C LEU A 31 41.87 4.38 -14.20
N ARG A 32 42.95 3.76 -14.71
CA ARG A 32 43.51 2.51 -14.22
C ARG A 32 44.43 2.84 -13.04
N LEU A 33 43.89 2.90 -11.82
CA LEU A 33 44.73 2.96 -10.63
C LEU A 33 45.33 1.58 -10.36
N ARG A 34 46.66 1.53 -10.43
CA ARG A 34 47.51 0.39 -10.10
C ARG A 34 47.62 0.33 -8.57
N ASN A 35 47.28 -0.82 -8.00
CA ASN A 35 47.50 -1.23 -6.62
C ASN A 35 46.87 -0.36 -5.53
N GLY A 36 45.78 -0.87 -4.95
CA GLY A 36 45.20 -0.36 -3.72
C GLY A 36 43.75 -0.79 -3.62
N VAL A 37 43.45 -1.63 -2.63
CA VAL A 37 42.09 -1.99 -2.23
C VAL A 37 41.34 -0.71 -1.89
N VAL A 38 40.54 -0.21 -2.83
CA VAL A 38 39.51 0.78 -2.52
C VAL A 38 38.24 -0.01 -2.32
N ASN A 39 37.92 -0.29 -1.07
CA ASN A 39 36.56 -0.66 -0.68
C ASN A 39 35.65 0.42 -1.24
N ALA A 40 34.87 0.10 -2.26
CA ALA A 40 33.83 0.96 -2.77
C ALA A 40 32.80 1.12 -1.65
N VAL A 41 32.93 2.18 -0.86
CA VAL A 41 31.89 2.61 0.07
C VAL A 41 30.67 2.88 -0.81
N PRO A 42 29.56 2.12 -0.69
CA PRO A 42 28.37 2.44 -1.45
C PRO A 42 27.95 3.85 -1.08
N ASP A 43 27.69 4.70 -2.08
CA ASP A 43 27.20 6.05 -1.87
C ASP A 43 25.84 5.96 -1.16
N ILE A 44 25.88 6.03 0.17
CA ILE A 44 24.75 5.83 1.09
C ILE A 44 23.59 6.74 0.69
N ARG A 45 23.86 7.90 0.06
CA ARG A 45 22.81 8.81 -0.44
C ARG A 45 22.02 8.21 -1.61
N LYS A 46 22.67 7.53 -2.57
CA LYS A 46 21.97 6.91 -3.71
C LYS A 46 21.14 5.71 -3.29
N GLU A 47 21.65 4.85 -2.41
CA GLU A 47 20.87 3.71 -1.91
C GLU A 47 19.67 4.16 -1.06
N ARG A 48 19.85 5.20 -0.22
CA ARG A 48 18.77 5.81 0.55
C ARG A 48 17.69 6.40 -0.35
N TRP A 49 18.08 7.07 -1.45
CA TRP A 49 17.14 7.63 -2.45
C TRP A 49 16.31 6.55 -3.17
N ILE A 50 16.91 5.41 -3.51
CA ILE A 50 16.20 4.28 -4.14
C ILE A 50 15.25 3.60 -3.14
N TYR A 51 15.63 3.53 -1.87
CA TYR A 51 14.75 3.03 -0.79
C TYR A 51 13.57 3.97 -0.52
N MET A 52 13.77 5.29 -0.66
CA MET A 52 12.75 6.32 -0.46
C MET A 52 11.71 6.40 -1.59
N LYS A 53 12.06 5.94 -2.82
CA LYS A 53 11.14 5.84 -3.96
C LYS A 53 10.25 4.59 -3.97
N LYS A 54 10.34 3.73 -2.94
CA LYS A 54 9.49 2.54 -2.85
C LYS A 54 8.04 2.98 -2.59
N GLY A 55 7.19 2.74 -3.59
CA GLY A 55 5.74 2.91 -3.51
C GLY A 55 5.08 1.94 -2.52
N LEU A 56 3.77 2.05 -2.36
CA LEU A 56 3.01 1.11 -1.54
C LEU A 56 2.93 -0.26 -2.23
N THR A 57 2.96 -1.34 -1.44
CA THR A 57 2.60 -2.68 -1.93
C THR A 57 1.10 -2.78 -2.18
N VAL A 58 0.67 -3.75 -3.00
CA VAL A 58 -0.74 -3.96 -3.36
C VAL A 58 -1.64 -4.04 -2.12
N TRP A 59 -1.26 -4.84 -1.12
CA TRP A 59 -2.08 -4.99 0.09
C TRP A 59 -2.12 -3.72 0.95
N GLN A 60 -1.00 -2.98 1.04
CA GLN A 60 -0.98 -1.68 1.74
C GLN A 60 -1.91 -0.67 1.06
N MET A 61 -1.94 -0.66 -0.28
CA MET A 61 -2.88 0.17 -1.02
C MET A 61 -4.33 -0.25 -0.76
N THR A 62 -4.65 -1.55 -0.89
CA THR A 62 -6.00 -2.06 -0.68
C THR A 62 -6.51 -1.69 0.71
N ALA A 63 -5.71 -1.94 1.75
CA ALA A 63 -6.07 -1.57 3.12
C ALA A 63 -6.31 -0.05 3.27
N GLY A 64 -5.43 0.78 2.70
CA GLY A 64 -5.58 2.24 2.76
C GLY A 64 -6.82 2.75 2.01
N LEU A 65 -7.11 2.19 0.83
CA LEU A 65 -8.30 2.56 0.04
C LEU A 65 -9.59 2.15 0.76
N VAL A 66 -9.63 0.96 1.37
CA VAL A 66 -10.78 0.51 2.17
C VAL A 66 -11.00 1.46 3.36
N LEU A 67 -9.94 1.83 4.09
CA LEU A 67 -10.04 2.79 5.20
C LEU A 67 -10.57 4.15 4.75
N CYS A 68 -10.07 4.68 3.63
CA CYS A 68 -10.59 5.94 3.08
C CYS A 68 -12.07 5.83 2.68
N GLY A 69 -12.47 4.71 2.06
CA GLY A 69 -13.87 4.44 1.73
C GLY A 69 -14.76 4.41 2.98
N LEU A 70 -14.30 3.76 4.05
CA LEU A 70 -14.99 3.73 5.33
C LEU A 70 -15.14 5.13 5.96
N VAL A 71 -14.13 6.00 5.85
CA VAL A 71 -14.25 7.39 6.32
C VAL A 71 -15.29 8.16 5.52
N LEU A 72 -15.32 8.01 4.19
CA LEU A 72 -16.33 8.66 3.36
C LEU A 72 -17.74 8.18 3.68
N ILE A 73 -17.93 6.89 3.94
CA ILE A 73 -19.22 6.34 4.38
C ILE A 73 -19.59 6.86 5.77
N ALA A 74 -18.63 6.87 6.70
CA ALA A 74 -18.83 7.36 8.07
C ALA A 74 -19.25 8.84 8.10
N ALA A 75 -18.85 9.63 7.11
CA ALA A 75 -19.19 11.04 7.02
C ALA A 75 -20.70 11.31 6.79
N PHE A 76 -21.47 10.30 6.39
CA PHE A 76 -22.94 10.36 6.30
C PHE A 76 -23.64 9.92 7.60
N LEU A 77 -22.93 9.30 8.53
CA LEU A 77 -23.51 8.93 9.81
C LEU A 77 -23.64 10.14 10.73
N PRO A 78 -24.61 10.16 11.66
CA PRO A 78 -24.75 11.22 12.64
C PRO A 78 -23.48 11.34 13.49
N ARG A 79 -22.70 12.40 13.25
CA ARG A 79 -21.55 12.75 14.09
C ARG A 79 -21.99 13.52 15.31
N TYR A 80 -23.06 14.28 15.16
CA TYR A 80 -23.66 15.06 16.21
C TYR A 80 -25.13 14.68 16.37
N ALA A 81 -25.61 14.63 17.61
CA ALA A 81 -26.94 14.21 17.93
C ALA A 81 -27.45 14.97 19.16
N LEU A 82 -28.60 15.60 19.03
CA LEU A 82 -29.34 16.11 20.19
C LEU A 82 -30.08 14.93 20.83
N ASN A 83 -29.72 14.62 22.07
CA ASN A 83 -30.32 13.53 22.83
C ASN A 83 -30.88 14.08 24.15
N ALA A 84 -32.17 14.39 24.14
CA ALA A 84 -32.89 14.99 25.27
C ALA A 84 -32.66 14.19 26.55
N GLY A 85 -32.89 12.87 26.52
CA GLY A 85 -32.74 12.03 27.71
C GLY A 85 -31.29 11.92 28.24
N GLN A 86 -30.26 11.98 27.38
CA GLN A 86 -28.87 12.01 27.86
C GLN A 86 -28.53 13.36 28.53
N ILE A 87 -29.00 14.46 27.95
CA ILE A 87 -28.80 15.81 28.49
C ILE A 87 -29.53 15.96 29.83
N GLY A 88 -30.81 15.57 29.88
CA GLY A 88 -31.63 15.56 31.10
C GLY A 88 -30.95 14.79 32.23
N LYS A 89 -30.49 13.56 31.97
CA LYS A 89 -29.75 12.74 32.96
C LYS A 89 -28.48 13.41 33.49
N VAL A 90 -27.72 14.08 32.62
CA VAL A 90 -26.49 14.79 33.05
C VAL A 90 -26.83 15.96 33.96
N CYS A 91 -27.89 16.72 33.64
CA CYS A 91 -28.37 17.83 34.45
C CYS A 91 -28.96 17.34 35.79
N GLY A 92 -29.83 16.32 35.79
CA GLY A 92 -30.40 15.73 37.01
C GLY A 92 -29.32 15.17 37.94
N THR A 93 -28.37 14.39 37.40
CA THR A 93 -27.22 13.88 38.17
C THR A 93 -26.39 15.00 38.77
N PHE A 94 -26.29 16.14 38.07
CA PHE A 94 -25.57 17.30 38.57
C PHE A 94 -26.30 17.93 39.75
N VAL A 95 -27.60 18.19 39.65
CA VAL A 95 -28.44 18.71 40.74
C VAL A 95 -28.32 17.80 41.96
N GLN A 96 -28.53 16.49 41.78
CA GLN A 96 -28.47 15.50 42.86
C GLN A 96 -27.16 15.57 43.66
N LYS A 97 -26.04 15.82 42.98
CA LYS A 97 -24.71 15.89 43.62
C LYS A 97 -24.45 17.20 44.36
N ASN A 98 -25.00 18.31 43.89
CA ASN A 98 -24.70 19.63 44.45
C ASN A 98 -25.75 20.08 45.48
N VAL A 99 -27.03 19.76 45.28
CA VAL A 99 -28.11 20.04 46.23
C VAL A 99 -27.91 19.27 47.55
N LYS A 100 -27.50 17.99 47.46
CA LYS A 100 -27.19 17.16 48.63
C LYS A 100 -26.04 17.70 49.48
N GLY A 101 -25.13 18.46 48.87
CA GLY A 101 -23.98 19.09 49.55
C GLY A 101 -24.30 20.48 50.14
N LEU A 102 -25.26 21.21 49.57
CA LEU A 102 -25.51 22.62 49.93
C LEU A 102 -26.62 22.81 50.97
N LEU A 103 -27.64 21.95 51.00
CA LEU A 103 -28.85 22.14 51.82
C LEU A 103 -29.00 21.16 53.01
N GLY A 104 -27.91 20.48 53.39
CA GLY A 104 -27.83 19.77 54.68
C GLY A 104 -28.88 18.67 54.91
N GLY A 105 -29.41 18.05 53.85
CA GLY A 105 -30.37 16.95 53.97
C GLY A 105 -31.81 17.34 54.31
N LEU A 106 -32.15 18.63 54.30
CA LEU A 106 -33.53 19.11 54.51
C LEU A 106 -34.44 18.91 53.28
N TYR A 107 -33.86 18.67 52.11
CA TYR A 107 -34.57 18.40 50.85
C TYR A 107 -34.17 17.03 50.30
N ASP A 108 -35.15 16.27 49.79
CA ASP A 108 -34.87 15.05 49.02
C ASP A 108 -34.32 15.43 47.65
N GLY A 109 -33.00 15.59 47.58
CA GLY A 109 -32.29 15.93 46.34
C GLY A 109 -32.42 14.90 45.22
N LYS A 110 -33.09 13.75 45.47
CA LYS A 110 -33.49 12.82 44.42
C LYS A 110 -34.77 13.29 43.73
N SER A 111 -35.81 13.64 44.48
CA SER A 111 -37.07 14.13 43.91
C SER A 111 -36.89 15.39 43.07
N GLU A 112 -36.02 16.31 43.49
CA GLU A 112 -35.73 17.56 42.76
C GLU A 112 -34.88 17.29 41.51
N ALA A 113 -33.92 16.37 41.59
CA ALA A 113 -33.12 15.95 40.44
C ALA A 113 -33.97 15.24 39.38
N ASP A 114 -34.91 14.38 39.80
CA ASP A 114 -35.84 13.68 38.91
C ASP A 114 -36.81 14.67 38.24
N ALA A 115 -37.27 15.70 38.97
CA ALA A 115 -38.10 16.76 38.41
C ALA A 115 -37.36 17.59 37.35
N ILE A 116 -36.10 17.98 37.61
CA ILE A 116 -35.28 18.76 36.67
C ILE A 116 -34.86 17.92 35.46
N GLU A 117 -34.50 16.64 35.66
CA GLU A 117 -34.23 15.73 34.54
C GLU A 117 -35.43 15.68 33.59
N LYS A 118 -36.64 15.54 34.15
CA LYS A 118 -37.87 15.51 33.37
C LYS A 118 -38.14 16.84 32.66
N GLU A 119 -38.09 17.97 33.38
CA GLU A 119 -38.33 19.30 32.80
C GLU A 119 -37.41 19.60 31.61
N ILE A 120 -36.11 19.34 31.76
CA ILE A 120 -35.13 19.56 30.68
C ILE A 120 -35.34 18.58 29.52
N THR A 121 -35.71 17.34 29.81
CA THR A 121 -35.98 16.34 28.76
C THR A 121 -37.21 16.74 27.96
N ASP A 122 -38.31 17.12 28.63
CA ASP A 122 -39.56 17.53 28.00
C ASP A 122 -39.34 18.81 27.14
N GLU A 123 -38.59 19.81 27.64
CA GLU A 123 -38.24 21.00 26.85
C GLU A 123 -37.41 20.68 25.59
N LEU A 124 -36.41 19.79 25.71
CA LEU A 124 -35.58 19.38 24.57
C LEU A 124 -36.35 18.50 23.58
N GLU A 125 -37.28 17.69 24.04
CA GLU A 125 -38.17 16.91 23.17
C GLU A 125 -39.08 17.84 22.36
N ASN A 126 -39.68 18.86 22.98
CA ASN A 126 -40.46 19.87 22.25
C ASN A 126 -39.63 20.59 21.18
N ILE A 127 -38.35 20.90 21.46
CA ILE A 127 -37.44 21.49 20.48
C ILE A 127 -37.14 20.51 19.33
N ILE A 128 -36.93 19.23 19.64
CA ILE A 128 -36.68 18.20 18.63
C ILE A 128 -37.92 18.03 17.73
N ASP A 129 -39.12 18.05 18.31
CA ASP A 129 -40.38 17.96 17.56
C ASP A 129 -40.56 19.16 16.62
N ASP A 130 -40.29 20.40 17.08
CA ASP A 130 -40.30 21.61 16.24
C ASP A 130 -39.27 21.53 15.11
N MET A 131 -38.06 21.02 15.41
CA MET A 131 -37.03 20.80 14.39
C MET A 131 -37.48 19.78 13.34
N ASP A 132 -38.11 18.68 13.75
CA ASP A 132 -38.59 17.63 12.85
C ASP A 132 -39.75 18.15 11.99
N GLU A 133 -40.66 18.95 12.55
CA GLU A 133 -41.75 19.63 11.81
C GLU A 133 -41.19 20.59 10.73
N LYS A 134 -40.16 21.36 11.09
CA LYS A 134 -39.47 22.30 10.17
C LYS A 134 -38.48 21.62 9.22
N GLY A 135 -38.37 20.28 9.28
CA GLY A 135 -37.49 19.49 8.41
C GLY A 135 -36.00 19.75 8.65
N ILE A 136 -35.62 20.06 9.88
CA ILE A 136 -34.24 20.28 10.34
C ILE A 136 -33.80 19.03 11.09
N PRO A 137 -32.70 18.37 10.68
CA PRO A 137 -32.28 17.15 11.35
C PRO A 137 -31.72 17.46 12.74
N HIS A 138 -32.34 16.89 13.78
CA HIS A 138 -31.81 16.88 15.15
C HIS A 138 -30.54 15.99 15.31
N ARG A 139 -30.21 15.22 14.25
CA ARG A 139 -28.99 14.41 14.10
C ARG A 139 -28.27 14.77 12.81
N PHE A 140 -27.14 15.45 12.94
CA PHE A 140 -26.39 15.97 11.79
C PHE A 140 -25.08 15.19 11.57
N SER A 141 -24.82 14.91 10.29
CA SER A 141 -23.60 14.29 9.80
C SER A 141 -22.56 15.35 9.39
N ASP A 142 -21.31 14.93 9.21
CA ASP A 142 -20.27 15.80 8.64
C ASP A 142 -20.64 16.29 7.24
N PHE A 143 -21.27 15.43 6.44
CA PHE A 143 -21.78 15.79 5.12
C PHE A 143 -22.87 16.87 5.20
N TYR A 144 -23.80 16.75 6.14
CA TYR A 144 -24.85 17.76 6.34
C TYR A 144 -24.25 19.12 6.70
N LEU A 145 -23.33 19.15 7.66
CA LEU A 145 -22.64 20.36 8.09
C LEU A 145 -21.83 21.01 6.95
N ALA A 146 -21.20 20.21 6.10
CA ALA A 146 -20.44 20.71 4.96
C ALA A 146 -21.34 21.37 3.89
N THR A 147 -22.53 20.82 3.68
CA THR A 147 -23.43 21.21 2.58
C THR A 147 -24.37 22.36 2.95
N HIS A 148 -24.83 22.45 4.20
CA HIS A 148 -25.83 23.45 4.61
C HIS A 148 -25.20 24.67 5.29
N SER A 149 -25.64 25.87 4.89
CA SER A 149 -25.26 27.10 5.60
C SER A 149 -26.12 27.27 6.86
N LEU A 150 -25.58 27.90 7.90
CA LEU A 150 -26.35 28.16 9.12
C LEU A 150 -27.51 29.13 8.85
N GLN A 151 -27.35 30.05 7.90
CA GLN A 151 -28.39 31.01 7.49
C GLN A 151 -29.64 30.28 7.00
N GLN A 152 -29.47 29.23 6.18
CA GLN A 152 -30.59 28.42 5.71
C GLN A 152 -31.26 27.63 6.83
N ILE A 153 -30.49 27.21 7.84
CA ILE A 153 -31.03 26.50 9.00
C ILE A 153 -31.80 27.47 9.89
N LEU A 154 -31.22 28.62 10.23
CA LEU A 154 -31.85 29.69 11.02
C LEU A 154 -33.13 30.18 10.35
N PHE A 155 -33.08 30.47 9.05
CA PHE A 155 -34.25 30.89 8.29
C PHE A 155 -35.39 29.88 8.37
N LYS A 156 -35.09 28.57 8.36
CA LYS A 156 -36.13 27.55 8.54
C LYS A 156 -36.70 27.50 9.96
N ILE A 157 -35.92 27.84 10.98
CA ILE A 157 -36.38 27.88 12.38
C ILE A 157 -37.30 29.07 12.60
N GLU A 158 -36.97 30.21 11.99
CA GLU A 158 -37.57 31.53 12.23
C GLU A 158 -38.69 31.87 11.23
N ASN A 159 -38.99 30.97 10.29
CA ASN A 159 -39.91 31.18 9.16
C ASN A 159 -41.40 31.20 9.51
N ASP A 160 -41.78 31.83 10.62
CA ASP A 160 -43.18 31.92 11.04
C ASP A 160 -43.92 33.13 10.48
N GLU A 161 -43.26 34.19 9.95
CA GLU A 161 -43.88 35.23 9.07
C GLU A 161 -42.95 36.44 8.73
N ASP A 162 -41.81 36.61 9.41
CA ASP A 162 -41.07 37.88 9.41
C ASP A 162 -40.06 38.11 8.26
N TYR A 163 -39.57 37.04 7.60
CA TYR A 163 -38.54 37.16 6.55
C TYR A 163 -38.90 36.35 5.30
N GLN A 164 -38.72 36.91 4.10
CA GLN A 164 -38.98 36.20 2.84
C GLN A 164 -37.74 35.46 2.33
N THR A 165 -36.56 35.94 2.69
CA THR A 165 -35.28 35.34 2.28
C THR A 165 -34.26 35.23 3.42
N PRO A 166 -33.34 34.24 3.37
CA PRO A 166 -32.23 34.16 4.32
C PRO A 166 -31.31 35.39 4.30
N GLU A 167 -31.26 36.11 3.17
CA GLU A 167 -30.50 37.34 3.01
C GLU A 167 -31.10 38.50 3.82
N GLU A 168 -32.42 38.68 3.79
CA GLU A 168 -33.13 39.72 4.57
C GLU A 168 -32.92 39.55 6.08
N MET A 169 -33.08 38.32 6.59
CA MET A 169 -32.82 38.00 7.99
C MET A 169 -31.38 38.36 8.41
N MET A 170 -30.42 38.17 7.50
CA MET A 170 -29.03 38.48 7.76
C MET A 170 -28.73 39.98 7.72
N GLU A 171 -29.38 40.72 6.83
CA GLU A 171 -29.30 42.17 6.77
C GLU A 171 -29.84 42.80 8.06
N ASP A 172 -30.97 42.30 8.56
CA ASP A 172 -31.57 42.76 9.82
C ASP A 172 -30.67 42.48 11.04
N ILE A 173 -30.08 41.27 11.11
CA ILE A 173 -29.07 40.95 12.13
C ILE A 173 -27.88 41.90 12.03
N GLU A 174 -27.48 42.32 10.83
CA GLU A 174 -26.35 43.25 10.64
C GLU A 174 -26.68 44.69 11.01
N GLU A 175 -27.88 45.16 10.71
CA GLU A 175 -28.36 46.49 11.09
C GLU A 175 -28.39 46.65 12.62
N HIS A 176 -28.80 45.61 13.33
CA HIS A 176 -28.93 45.62 14.80
C HIS A 176 -27.64 45.27 15.56
N LEU A 177 -26.48 45.16 14.89
CA LEU A 177 -25.22 44.77 15.55
C LEU A 177 -24.74 45.71 16.64
N ASP A 178 -24.87 47.02 16.44
CA ASP A 178 -24.31 47.99 17.38
C ASP A 178 -25.22 48.22 18.58
N THR A 179 -26.53 48.06 18.38
CA THR A 179 -27.58 48.34 19.34
C THR A 179 -27.97 47.10 20.14
N ASP A 180 -28.06 45.94 19.50
CA ASP A 180 -28.52 44.71 20.12
C ASP A 180 -27.37 43.76 20.51
N LYS A 181 -27.46 43.23 21.73
CA LYS A 181 -26.53 42.21 22.22
C LYS A 181 -26.82 40.85 21.58
N THR A 182 -28.08 40.55 21.28
CA THR A 182 -28.51 39.27 20.70
C THR A 182 -28.01 39.15 19.26
N ALA A 183 -28.17 40.18 18.44
CA ALA A 183 -27.57 40.30 17.11
C ALA A 183 -26.05 40.05 17.11
N ARG A 184 -25.31 40.65 18.07
CA ARG A 184 -23.86 40.39 18.24
C ARG A 184 -23.54 38.94 18.59
N GLN A 185 -24.32 38.33 19.47
CA GLN A 185 -24.15 36.93 19.82
C GLN A 185 -24.45 36.01 18.63
N MET A 186 -25.51 36.30 17.88
CA MET A 186 -25.91 35.59 16.67
C MET A 186 -24.80 35.66 15.61
N LYS A 187 -24.27 36.84 15.29
CA LYS A 187 -23.14 37.00 14.35
C LYS A 187 -21.88 36.26 14.82
N SER A 188 -21.59 36.28 16.13
CA SER A 188 -20.49 35.51 16.70
C SER A 188 -20.69 34.00 16.55
N PHE A 189 -21.93 33.52 16.69
CA PHE A 189 -22.30 32.12 16.54
C PHE A 189 -22.20 31.67 15.07
N ILE A 190 -22.74 32.44 14.13
CA ILE A 190 -22.61 32.20 12.68
C ILE A 190 -21.14 32.07 12.27
N LYS A 191 -20.29 32.97 12.77
CA LYS A 191 -18.85 32.91 12.51
C LYS A 191 -18.21 31.60 13.03
N LYS A 192 -18.58 31.15 14.23
CA LYS A 192 -18.09 29.87 14.81
C LYS A 192 -18.57 28.67 14.01
N TYR A 193 -19.83 28.65 13.59
CA TYR A 193 -20.36 27.59 12.73
C TYR A 193 -19.59 27.53 11.40
N ASN A 194 -19.32 28.68 10.78
CA ASN A 194 -18.56 28.72 9.54
C ASN A 194 -17.13 28.18 9.70
N TYR A 195 -16.46 28.44 10.82
CA TYR A 195 -15.17 27.80 11.12
C TYR A 195 -15.29 26.27 11.22
N MET A 196 -16.32 25.75 11.88
CA MET A 196 -16.58 24.31 11.96
C MET A 196 -16.86 23.70 10.59
N ARG A 197 -17.67 24.38 9.76
CA ARG A 197 -17.97 23.96 8.39
C ARG A 197 -16.71 23.89 7.52
N VAL A 198 -15.85 24.91 7.56
CA VAL A 198 -14.57 24.91 6.83
C VAL A 198 -13.66 23.78 7.31
N TYR A 199 -13.62 23.52 8.62
CA TYR A 199 -12.86 22.41 9.18
C TYR A 199 -13.33 21.07 8.61
N VAL A 200 -14.64 20.81 8.56
CA VAL A 200 -15.19 19.56 8.02
C VAL A 200 -14.96 19.44 6.51
N ILE A 201 -15.12 20.52 5.74
CA ILE A 201 -14.78 20.52 4.30
C ILE A 201 -13.29 20.20 4.09
N SER A 202 -12.42 20.76 4.94
CA SER A 202 -10.98 20.49 4.89
C SER A 202 -10.66 19.00 5.15
N LEU A 203 -11.41 18.34 6.05
CA LEU A 203 -11.30 16.89 6.28
C LEU A 203 -11.65 16.10 5.00
N PHE A 204 -12.77 16.41 4.34
CA PHE A 204 -13.16 15.74 3.10
C PHE A 204 -12.10 15.90 2.00
N VAL A 205 -11.64 17.14 1.80
CA VAL A 205 -10.58 17.45 0.83
C VAL A 205 -9.31 16.66 1.14
N LEU A 206 -8.94 16.56 2.41
CA LEU A 206 -7.78 15.80 2.85
C LEU A 206 -7.93 14.29 2.62
N VAL A 207 -9.12 13.71 2.82
CA VAL A 207 -9.40 12.30 2.49
C VAL A 207 -9.29 12.04 0.99
N VAL A 208 -9.77 12.96 0.14
CA VAL A 208 -9.63 12.87 -1.32
C VAL A 208 -8.16 12.94 -1.73
N PHE A 209 -7.37 13.85 -1.14
CA PHE A 209 -5.93 13.90 -1.39
C PHE A 209 -5.20 12.65 -0.90
N LEU A 210 -5.62 12.07 0.23
CA LEU A 210 -5.07 10.82 0.73
C LEU A 210 -5.37 9.67 -0.25
N LEU A 211 -6.62 9.54 -0.72
CA LEU A 211 -7.01 8.56 -1.73
C LEU A 211 -6.15 8.67 -2.99
N LEU A 212 -6.04 9.87 -3.54
CA LEU A 212 -5.20 10.13 -4.71
C LEU A 212 -3.72 9.81 -4.44
N GLY A 213 -3.23 10.21 -3.26
CA GLY A 213 -1.86 9.93 -2.82
C GLY A 213 -1.57 8.44 -2.75
N ILE A 214 -2.48 7.63 -2.18
CA ILE A 214 -2.36 6.17 -2.11
C ILE A 214 -2.32 5.56 -3.52
N LEU A 215 -3.21 5.98 -4.42
CA LEU A 215 -3.25 5.49 -5.80
C LEU A 215 -1.94 5.82 -6.55
N LEU A 216 -1.47 7.06 -6.49
CA LEU A 216 -0.25 7.49 -7.16
C LEU A 216 1.00 6.81 -6.58
N ALA A 217 1.03 6.59 -5.26
CA ALA A 217 2.12 5.88 -4.60
C ALA A 217 2.12 4.38 -4.96
N GLY A 218 0.96 3.80 -5.18
CA GLY A 218 0.80 2.45 -5.72
C GLY A 218 1.31 2.27 -7.15
N LEU A 219 1.05 3.27 -8.00
CA LEU A 219 1.54 3.32 -9.38
C LEU A 219 3.05 3.64 -9.48
N GLY A 220 3.73 3.86 -8.36
CA GLY A 220 5.14 4.24 -8.31
C GLY A 220 5.42 5.66 -8.80
N LYS A 221 4.38 6.49 -8.98
CA LYS A 221 4.50 7.90 -9.38
C LYS A 221 4.82 8.81 -8.20
N LEU A 222 4.38 8.43 -6.99
CA LEU A 222 4.58 9.17 -5.74
C LEU A 222 5.32 8.29 -4.72
N THR A 223 6.04 8.91 -3.78
CA THR A 223 6.59 8.17 -2.65
C THR A 223 5.48 7.86 -1.65
N LYS A 224 5.56 6.69 -0.99
CA LYS A 224 4.60 6.30 0.06
C LYS A 224 4.54 7.28 1.25
N TRP A 225 5.61 8.04 1.45
CA TRP A 225 5.73 8.97 2.57
C TRP A 225 4.73 10.11 2.48
N VAL A 226 4.29 10.48 1.27
CA VAL A 226 3.24 11.48 1.09
C VAL A 226 1.91 10.95 1.61
N SER A 227 1.51 9.73 1.24
CA SER A 227 0.28 9.10 1.74
C SER A 227 0.31 8.92 3.26
N ILE A 228 1.46 8.49 3.80
CA ILE A 228 1.67 8.37 5.25
C ILE A 228 1.50 9.73 5.92
N ALA A 229 2.15 10.79 5.41
CA ALA A 229 2.05 12.13 5.96
C ALA A 229 0.60 12.64 5.96
N LEU A 230 -0.14 12.46 4.86
CA LEU A 230 -1.56 12.84 4.78
C LEU A 230 -2.42 12.09 5.80
N ALA A 231 -2.16 10.80 6.04
CA ALA A 231 -2.84 10.03 7.08
C ALA A 231 -2.55 10.57 8.50
N TRP A 232 -1.32 11.02 8.76
CA TRP A 232 -0.99 11.69 10.03
C TRP A 232 -1.67 13.05 10.17
N VAL A 233 -1.81 13.83 9.08
CA VAL A 233 -2.55 15.10 9.12
C VAL A 233 -4.02 14.83 9.46
N LEU A 234 -4.66 13.81 8.87
CA LEU A 234 -6.04 13.42 9.22
C LEU A 234 -6.17 13.07 10.71
N LEU A 235 -5.23 12.26 11.22
CA LEU A 235 -5.19 11.90 12.63
C LEU A 235 -5.04 13.12 13.54
N LEU A 236 -4.14 14.05 13.19
CA LEU A 236 -3.93 15.27 13.96
C LEU A 236 -5.17 16.17 13.96
N MET A 237 -5.87 16.27 12.83
CA MET A 237 -7.14 17.00 12.77
C MET A 237 -8.16 16.37 13.72
N GLU A 238 -8.36 15.05 13.72
CA GLU A 238 -9.29 14.39 14.65
C GLU A 238 -8.88 14.56 16.12
N ILE A 239 -7.59 14.43 16.45
CA ILE A 239 -7.08 14.68 17.81
C ILE A 239 -7.34 16.12 18.25
N SER A 240 -7.07 17.09 17.36
CA SER A 240 -7.32 18.50 17.66
C SER A 240 -8.79 18.80 17.92
N TYR A 241 -9.71 18.15 17.20
CA TYR A 241 -11.14 18.24 17.46
C TYR A 241 -11.47 17.73 18.87
N VAL A 242 -10.93 16.55 19.25
CA VAL A 242 -11.12 15.98 20.59
C VAL A 242 -10.60 16.93 21.67
N ILE A 243 -9.44 17.55 21.47
CA ILE A 243 -8.87 18.53 22.42
C ILE A 243 -9.81 19.75 22.56
N VAL A 244 -10.32 20.27 21.45
CA VAL A 244 -11.25 21.40 21.46
C VAL A 244 -12.54 21.02 22.22
N ALA A 245 -13.12 19.85 21.95
CA ALA A 245 -14.33 19.37 22.59
C ALA A 245 -14.15 19.03 24.08
N ALA A 246 -13.00 18.45 24.46
CA ALA A 246 -12.77 17.97 25.83
C ALA A 246 -12.23 19.04 26.78
N VAL A 247 -11.54 20.07 26.24
CA VAL A 247 -10.78 21.05 27.03
C VAL A 247 -11.23 22.47 26.74
N VAL A 248 -11.15 22.90 25.47
CA VAL A 248 -11.31 24.31 25.11
C VAL A 248 -12.76 24.77 25.27
N LEU A 249 -13.72 24.04 24.70
CA LEU A 249 -15.13 24.39 24.76
C LEU A 249 -15.67 24.31 26.20
N PRO A 250 -15.44 23.24 26.98
CA PRO A 250 -15.88 23.17 28.38
C PRO A 250 -15.38 24.33 29.23
N ALA A 251 -14.10 24.71 29.07
CA ALA A 251 -13.49 25.79 29.82
C ALA A 251 -14.05 27.17 29.44
N LYS A 252 -14.48 27.37 28.19
CA LYS A 252 -15.16 28.60 27.76
C LYS A 252 -16.59 28.64 28.30
N ILE A 253 -17.36 27.58 28.07
CA ILE A 253 -18.76 27.49 28.51
C ILE A 253 -18.86 27.58 30.03
N GLY A 254 -18.00 26.87 30.76
CA GLY A 254 -18.01 26.86 32.23
C GLY A 254 -17.74 28.23 32.87
N LYS A 255 -17.03 29.13 32.18
CA LYS A 255 -16.80 30.51 32.65
C LYS A 255 -17.95 31.46 32.34
N THR A 256 -18.75 31.15 31.33
CA THR A 256 -19.85 31.99 30.86
C THR A 256 -21.21 31.47 31.28
N MET A 257 -21.28 30.27 31.86
CA MET A 257 -22.51 29.73 32.43
C MET A 257 -22.92 30.66 33.57
N PRO A 258 -24.04 31.41 33.44
CA PRO A 258 -24.63 32.04 34.61
C PRO A 258 -24.95 30.94 35.62
N GLY A 259 -25.09 31.30 36.89
CA GLY A 259 -25.53 30.34 37.89
C GLY A 259 -26.78 29.60 37.40
N PHE A 260 -26.73 28.26 37.35
CA PHE A 260 -27.86 27.47 36.90
C PHE A 260 -28.90 27.46 38.01
N MET A 261 -30.11 27.97 37.74
CA MET A 261 -31.19 28.06 38.74
C MET A 261 -30.76 28.71 40.06
N GLY A 262 -29.96 29.78 40.00
CA GLY A 262 -29.51 30.52 41.20
C GLY A 262 -28.33 29.89 41.96
N PHE A 263 -27.82 28.73 41.53
CA PHE A 263 -26.60 28.14 42.10
C PHE A 263 -25.35 28.71 41.43
N ASP A 264 -24.38 29.21 42.21
CA ASP A 264 -23.07 29.61 41.67
C ASP A 264 -22.31 28.36 41.19
N LEU A 265 -22.40 28.13 39.88
CA LEU A 265 -21.85 26.97 39.22
C LEU A 265 -20.43 27.18 38.71
N SER A 266 -19.79 28.32 38.96
CA SER A 266 -18.48 28.63 38.37
C SER A 266 -17.41 27.56 38.66
N ALA A 267 -17.45 26.93 39.84
CA ALA A 267 -16.54 25.86 40.24
C ALA A 267 -16.82 24.49 39.57
N ALA A 268 -18.09 24.20 39.23
CA ALA A 268 -18.51 22.91 38.68
C ALA A 268 -18.91 22.97 37.19
N GLY A 269 -19.08 24.17 36.63
CA GLY A 269 -19.59 24.42 35.29
C GLY A 269 -18.71 23.84 34.20
N THR A 270 -17.39 23.80 34.40
CA THR A 270 -16.46 23.14 33.47
C THR A 270 -16.63 21.61 33.44
N ALA A 271 -16.99 21.00 34.57
CA ALA A 271 -17.17 19.54 34.66
C ALA A 271 -18.49 19.10 34.01
N ILE A 272 -19.56 19.89 34.18
CA ILE A 272 -20.85 19.65 33.56
C ILE A 272 -20.78 19.90 32.05
N SER A 273 -20.24 21.05 31.64
CA SER A 273 -20.14 21.42 30.23
C SER A 273 -19.35 20.37 29.44
N ARG A 274 -18.31 19.78 30.04
CA ARG A 274 -17.59 18.64 29.46
C ARG A 274 -18.53 17.48 29.18
N LYS A 275 -19.35 17.07 30.15
CA LYS A 275 -20.29 15.95 29.96
C LYS A 275 -21.38 16.27 28.96
N LEU A 276 -21.91 17.49 28.98
CA LEU A 276 -22.92 17.95 28.03
C LEU A 276 -22.42 17.91 26.59
N ILE A 277 -21.19 18.38 26.34
CA ILE A 277 -20.59 18.30 24.99
C ILE A 277 -20.50 16.86 24.50
N TRP A 278 -20.17 15.91 25.38
CA TRP A 278 -20.12 14.50 24.99
C TRP A 278 -21.50 13.88 24.71
N CYS A 279 -22.58 14.44 25.26
CA CYS A 279 -23.95 14.02 24.93
C CYS A 279 -24.36 14.47 23.51
N LEU A 280 -23.69 15.48 22.97
CA LEU A 280 -23.95 15.99 21.61
C LEU A 280 -23.31 15.14 20.50
N HIS A 281 -22.56 14.09 20.84
CA HIS A 281 -21.84 13.27 19.85
C HIS A 281 -22.62 11.99 19.52
N GLY A 282 -22.83 11.76 18.22
CA GLY A 282 -23.48 10.58 17.68
C GLY A 282 -22.51 9.43 17.36
N PRO A 283 -23.02 8.29 16.86
CA PRO A 283 -22.21 7.11 16.53
C PRO A 283 -21.14 7.37 15.47
N GLY A 284 -21.37 8.31 14.53
CA GLY A 284 -20.41 8.67 13.49
C GLY A 284 -19.11 9.23 14.05
N PHE A 285 -19.17 9.94 15.18
CA PHE A 285 -17.98 10.47 15.87
C PHE A 285 -17.07 9.33 16.36
N TYR A 286 -17.64 8.35 17.08
CA TYR A 286 -16.87 7.23 17.61
C TYR A 286 -16.29 6.35 16.49
N LEU A 287 -17.05 6.16 15.41
CA LEU A 287 -16.54 5.48 14.22
C LEU A 287 -15.35 6.24 13.60
N GLY A 288 -15.42 7.58 13.54
CA GLY A 288 -14.31 8.44 13.11
C GLY A 288 -13.05 8.23 13.96
N LEU A 289 -13.17 8.16 15.29
CA LEU A 289 -12.04 7.88 16.19
C LEU A 289 -11.43 6.50 15.95
N ILE A 290 -12.27 5.48 15.77
CA ILE A 290 -11.81 4.12 15.47
C ILE A 290 -11.05 4.11 14.14
N LEU A 291 -11.58 4.75 13.10
CA LEU A 291 -10.94 4.84 11.80
C LEU A 291 -9.62 5.63 11.86
N ALA A 292 -9.54 6.71 12.64
CA ALA A 292 -8.30 7.44 12.87
C ALA A 292 -7.24 6.56 13.54
N ALA A 293 -7.61 5.76 14.54
CA ALA A 293 -6.72 4.78 15.17
C ALA A 293 -6.29 3.68 14.17
N MET A 294 -7.20 3.21 13.31
CA MET A 294 -6.84 2.26 12.25
C MET A 294 -5.87 2.86 11.23
N PHE A 295 -6.00 4.15 10.89
CA PHE A 295 -5.02 4.84 10.04
C PHE A 295 -3.65 4.97 10.71
N LEU A 296 -3.60 5.22 12.02
CA LEU A 296 -2.35 5.20 12.78
C LEU A 296 -1.67 3.83 12.68
N VAL A 297 -2.42 2.75 12.92
CA VAL A 297 -1.90 1.37 12.82
C VAL A 297 -1.43 1.07 11.39
N TRP A 298 -2.24 1.40 10.38
CA TRP A 298 -1.90 1.23 8.97
C TRP A 298 -0.63 2.00 8.58
N SER A 299 -0.50 3.24 9.04
CA SER A 299 0.65 4.11 8.81
C SER A 299 1.93 3.54 9.42
N ILE A 300 1.88 3.11 10.68
CA ILE A 300 3.00 2.46 11.37
C ILE A 300 3.38 1.15 10.68
N TRP A 301 2.40 0.35 10.27
CA TRP A 301 2.63 -0.90 9.55
C TRP A 301 3.31 -0.66 8.18
N CYS A 302 2.90 0.39 7.47
CA CYS A 302 3.55 0.83 6.24
C CYS A 302 5.02 1.23 6.47
N CYS A 303 5.34 1.83 7.61
CA CYS A 303 6.72 2.15 7.98
C CYS A 303 7.56 0.87 8.24
N ILE A 304 7.05 -0.07 9.04
CA ILE A 304 7.79 -1.26 9.50
C ILE A 304 8.03 -2.28 8.38
N TYR A 305 6.98 -2.67 7.66
CA TYR A 305 7.06 -3.81 6.72
C TYR A 305 7.64 -3.45 5.35
N SER A 306 8.00 -2.19 5.15
CA SER A 306 8.69 -1.75 3.93
C SER A 306 10.19 -2.08 3.89
N GLY A 307 10.76 -2.57 5.00
CA GLY A 307 12.19 -2.89 5.12
C GLY A 307 12.58 -4.34 4.83
N LYS A 308 11.62 -5.27 4.69
CA LYS A 308 11.92 -6.70 4.51
C LYS A 308 11.60 -7.19 3.09
N ARG A 309 12.44 -6.80 2.12
CA ARG A 309 12.61 -7.61 0.89
C ARG A 309 14.01 -8.21 0.94
N GLY A 310 14.07 -9.51 1.22
CA GLY A 310 15.21 -10.43 1.11
C GLY A 310 16.58 -9.88 1.53
N LYS A 311 17.13 -10.38 2.65
CA LYS A 311 18.58 -10.29 2.88
C LYS A 311 19.29 -10.78 1.61
N ALA A 312 20.19 -9.97 1.06
CA ALA A 312 21.16 -10.46 0.10
C ALA A 312 21.89 -11.63 0.79
N VAL A 313 21.95 -12.77 0.11
CA VAL A 313 22.79 -13.88 0.52
C VAL A 313 24.22 -13.34 0.52
N GLU A 314 24.83 -13.21 1.71
CA GLU A 314 26.26 -12.99 1.82
C GLU A 314 26.95 -14.23 1.23
N VAL A 315 27.53 -14.06 0.04
CA VAL A 315 28.43 -15.06 -0.53
C VAL A 315 29.74 -14.98 0.26
N PRO A 316 30.22 -16.08 0.88
CA PRO A 316 31.48 -16.07 1.59
C PRO A 316 32.62 -15.67 0.64
N SER A 317 33.29 -14.56 0.95
CA SER A 317 34.51 -14.14 0.29
C SER A 317 35.67 -14.93 0.89
N ALA A 318 35.96 -16.11 0.34
CA ALA A 318 37.28 -16.73 0.34
C ALA A 318 37.22 -18.01 -0.51
N MET A 319 37.74 -17.96 -1.73
CA MET A 319 38.23 -19.18 -2.36
C MET A 319 39.52 -19.60 -1.63
N PRO A 320 39.73 -20.90 -1.32
CA PRO A 320 41.03 -21.36 -0.86
C PRO A 320 42.05 -21.17 -2.00
N PRO A 321 43.33 -20.91 -1.69
CA PRO A 321 44.35 -20.74 -2.71
C PRO A 321 44.53 -22.05 -3.49
N VAL A 322 44.54 -21.93 -4.82
CA VAL A 322 44.92 -23.00 -5.74
C VAL A 322 46.37 -23.38 -5.42
N ALA A 323 46.56 -24.58 -4.87
CA ALA A 323 47.90 -25.16 -4.69
C ALA A 323 48.51 -25.39 -6.08
N ALA A 324 49.67 -24.78 -6.29
CA ALA A 324 50.45 -24.89 -7.51
C ALA A 324 50.77 -26.37 -7.81
N ALA A 325 50.61 -26.75 -9.08
CA ALA A 325 51.00 -28.04 -9.60
C ALA A 325 52.49 -28.30 -9.33
N SER A 326 52.80 -29.34 -8.54
CA SER A 326 54.11 -29.96 -8.54
C SER A 326 54.09 -31.14 -9.51
N MET A 327 54.84 -31.01 -10.61
CA MET A 327 55.14 -32.12 -11.51
C MET A 327 55.86 -33.25 -10.75
N SER A 328 55.52 -34.49 -11.09
CA SER A 328 56.33 -35.67 -10.75
C SER A 328 56.31 -36.63 -11.94
N PRO A 329 57.41 -37.38 -12.20
CA PRO A 329 57.77 -37.85 -13.52
C PRO A 329 57.15 -39.21 -13.87
N LEU A 330 56.90 -39.42 -15.16
CA LEU A 330 56.57 -40.71 -15.77
C LEU A 330 57.68 -41.74 -15.56
N GLN A 331 57.38 -42.92 -15.00
CA GLN A 331 58.02 -44.24 -15.26
C GLN A 331 57.12 -45.40 -14.73
N PRO A 332 57.35 -46.68 -15.09
CA PRO A 332 57.15 -47.32 -16.41
C PRO A 332 56.16 -48.50 -16.34
N ILE A 333 55.73 -49.01 -17.51
CA ILE A 333 54.87 -50.20 -17.64
C ILE A 333 55.67 -51.46 -17.26
N GLN A 334 55.10 -52.33 -16.42
CA GLN A 334 55.57 -53.70 -16.24
C GLN A 334 54.40 -54.70 -16.17
N GLU A 335 54.61 -55.82 -16.86
CA GLU A 335 53.68 -56.83 -17.36
C GLU A 335 53.19 -57.88 -16.34
N MET A 336 52.12 -58.56 -16.80
CA MET A 336 51.69 -59.95 -16.57
C MET A 336 50.78 -60.30 -15.37
N GLY A 337 49.57 -60.77 -15.72
CA GLY A 337 49.11 -62.09 -15.26
C GLY A 337 47.74 -62.18 -14.59
N ALA A 338 46.74 -62.63 -15.37
CA ALA A 338 45.62 -63.51 -15.00
C ALA A 338 44.71 -63.21 -13.79
N ALA A 339 43.42 -63.00 -14.05
CA ALA A 339 42.35 -63.88 -13.53
C ALA A 339 40.99 -63.55 -14.16
N VAL A 340 40.27 -64.62 -14.50
CA VAL A 340 38.95 -64.67 -15.13
C VAL A 340 37.82 -64.56 -14.07
N LEU A 341 36.68 -64.06 -14.54
CA LEU A 341 35.34 -63.80 -13.96
C LEU A 341 34.77 -64.80 -12.92
N PRO A 342 33.71 -64.37 -12.21
CA PRO A 342 32.47 -65.17 -12.19
C PRO A 342 31.20 -64.40 -12.62
N LEU A 343 30.35 -65.15 -13.34
CA LEU A 343 28.99 -64.89 -13.82
C LEU A 343 27.92 -65.19 -12.72
N PRO A 344 26.63 -64.83 -12.94
CA PRO A 344 25.56 -64.88 -11.94
C PRO A 344 24.91 -66.27 -11.83
N PRO A 345 24.16 -66.59 -10.76
CA PRO A 345 23.37 -67.81 -10.70
C PRO A 345 21.96 -67.61 -11.28
N ALA A 346 21.53 -68.59 -12.08
CA ALA A 346 20.16 -68.78 -12.56
C ALA A 346 19.56 -70.07 -11.97
N GLY A 347 18.27 -70.05 -11.62
CA GLY A 347 17.46 -71.23 -11.27
C GLY A 347 16.04 -70.86 -10.79
N GLY A 348 15.00 -71.28 -11.53
CA GLY A 348 13.55 -71.13 -11.18
C GLY A 348 13.00 -72.29 -10.31
N PRO A 349 11.69 -72.64 -10.28
CA PRO A 349 10.48 -72.05 -10.89
C PRO A 349 9.30 -71.74 -9.91
N ALA A 350 8.29 -71.01 -10.44
CA ALA A 350 6.89 -70.76 -10.08
C ALA A 350 6.24 -71.22 -8.73
N GLU A 351 5.44 -70.32 -8.11
CA GLU A 351 4.09 -70.62 -7.58
C GLU A 351 3.21 -69.35 -7.41
N ILE A 352 1.90 -69.49 -7.67
CA ILE A 352 0.84 -68.46 -7.74
C ILE A 352 -0.11 -68.62 -6.52
N PRO A 353 -0.78 -67.55 -6.03
CA PRO A 353 -2.26 -67.52 -6.09
C PRO A 353 -2.77 -66.11 -6.49
N GLN A 354 -3.46 -65.87 -7.62
CA GLN A 354 -4.88 -66.10 -7.95
C GLN A 354 -5.93 -65.63 -6.92
N SER A 355 -6.59 -64.50 -7.22
CA SER A 355 -8.06 -64.33 -7.19
C SER A 355 -8.44 -63.14 -8.09
N LEU A 356 -8.99 -63.35 -9.31
CA LEU A 356 -10.43 -63.31 -9.66
C LEU A 356 -11.07 -61.92 -9.38
N LYS A 357 -11.76 -61.22 -10.30
CA LYS A 357 -12.20 -61.45 -11.69
C LYS A 357 -12.75 -60.12 -12.25
N ALA A 358 -12.70 -59.96 -13.57
CA ALA A 358 -13.40 -58.89 -14.30
C ALA A 358 -14.80 -59.36 -14.73
N GLY A 359 -15.77 -58.44 -14.81
CA GLY A 359 -16.98 -58.61 -15.63
C GLY A 359 -18.26 -58.02 -15.05
N ASP A 360 -18.52 -56.74 -15.36
CA ASP A 360 -19.86 -56.17 -15.64
C ASP A 360 -19.63 -55.14 -16.78
N ILE A 361 -19.74 -55.55 -18.05
CA ILE A 361 -20.88 -55.39 -18.98
C ILE A 361 -21.04 -53.97 -19.58
N LYS A 362 -20.73 -53.92 -20.90
CA LYS A 362 -21.32 -53.13 -22.04
C LYS A 362 -21.22 -51.59 -22.01
N MET A 363 -21.07 -50.84 -23.12
CA MET A 363 -21.08 -51.09 -24.58
C MET A 363 -20.36 -49.93 -25.31
N GLN A 364 -19.71 -50.27 -26.44
CA GLN A 364 -19.04 -49.51 -27.52
C GLN A 364 -19.99 -48.64 -28.39
N PRO A 365 -19.59 -48.06 -29.56
CA PRO A 365 -18.30 -47.55 -30.12
C PRO A 365 -18.47 -46.16 -30.84
N GLN A 366 -17.45 -45.53 -31.44
CA GLN A 366 -17.14 -45.43 -32.91
C GLN A 366 -15.69 -44.85 -32.98
N ILE A 367 -14.62 -45.47 -33.50
CA ILE A 367 -14.28 -46.07 -34.82
C ILE A 367 -14.12 -45.04 -35.95
N GLY A 368 -12.97 -45.18 -36.63
CA GLY A 368 -12.45 -44.49 -37.81
C GLY A 368 -10.89 -44.55 -37.76
N GLU A 369 -10.21 -45.71 -37.84
CA GLU A 369 -9.86 -46.47 -39.09
C GLU A 369 -9.12 -45.52 -40.08
N ASP A 370 -7.80 -45.61 -40.40
CA ASP A 370 -7.03 -46.75 -40.92
C ASP A 370 -5.47 -46.56 -40.89
N LEU A 371 -4.75 -47.69 -40.92
CA LEU A 371 -3.47 -47.96 -41.63
C LEU A 371 -2.12 -47.29 -41.22
N PHE A 372 -1.29 -48.06 -40.51
CA PHE A 372 0.04 -48.61 -40.91
C PHE A 372 1.04 -48.67 -39.74
N VAL A 373 1.67 -49.84 -39.58
CA VAL A 373 2.84 -50.04 -38.70
C VAL A 373 4.08 -49.48 -39.40
N THR A 374 4.76 -48.51 -38.78
CA THR A 374 6.18 -48.21 -39.01
C THR A 374 6.76 -47.53 -37.76
N MET A 375 7.77 -48.14 -37.13
CA MET A 375 8.72 -47.38 -36.29
C MET A 375 9.80 -46.76 -37.21
N PRO A 376 10.51 -45.68 -36.85
CA PRO A 376 10.44 -44.81 -35.67
C PRO A 376 10.35 -43.30 -36.04
N GLU A 377 9.41 -42.52 -35.49
CA GLU A 377 9.27 -41.11 -35.92
C GLU A 377 10.16 -40.13 -35.12
N GLN A 378 11.46 -40.16 -35.42
CA GLN A 378 12.39 -39.05 -35.18
C GLN A 378 12.01 -37.88 -36.12
N GLY A 379 11.08 -37.00 -35.73
CA GLY A 379 10.67 -35.90 -36.61
C GLY A 379 9.82 -34.78 -36.02
N LEU A 380 8.84 -35.09 -35.16
CA LEU A 380 7.81 -34.09 -34.75
C LEU A 380 8.10 -33.33 -33.45
N THR A 381 9.08 -33.74 -32.67
CA THR A 381 9.38 -33.12 -31.37
C THR A 381 10.62 -32.23 -31.46
N GLY A 382 10.49 -31.00 -30.96
CA GLY A 382 11.65 -30.14 -30.71
C GLY A 382 12.32 -30.52 -29.39
N ARG A 383 13.57 -30.14 -29.18
CA ARG A 383 14.26 -30.25 -27.89
C ARG A 383 14.99 -28.97 -27.54
N ILE A 384 15.04 -28.63 -26.26
CA ILE A 384 15.89 -27.58 -25.71
C ILE A 384 16.88 -28.24 -24.76
N LEU A 385 18.17 -28.07 -25.02
CA LEU A 385 19.26 -28.54 -24.17
C LEU A 385 19.89 -27.36 -23.44
N GLY A 386 20.01 -27.44 -22.12
CA GLY A 386 20.78 -26.48 -21.34
C GLY A 386 22.29 -26.73 -21.48
N VAL A 387 23.00 -25.83 -22.15
CA VAL A 387 24.45 -25.96 -22.37
C VAL A 387 25.24 -25.31 -21.23
N SER A 388 24.73 -24.22 -20.67
CA SER A 388 25.38 -23.49 -19.58
C SER A 388 24.34 -22.72 -18.76
N GLY A 389 24.63 -22.52 -17.48
CA GLY A 389 23.78 -21.77 -16.56
C GLY A 389 22.86 -22.66 -15.73
N THR A 390 21.66 -22.16 -15.43
CA THR A 390 20.75 -22.73 -14.42
C THR A 390 20.28 -24.15 -14.74
N ILE A 391 20.15 -24.48 -16.02
CA ILE A 391 19.61 -25.77 -16.49
C ILE A 391 20.66 -26.61 -17.22
N MET A 392 21.94 -26.41 -16.94
CA MET A 392 23.03 -27.14 -17.60
C MET A 392 22.82 -28.66 -17.50
N GLY A 393 22.86 -29.34 -18.65
CA GLY A 393 22.65 -30.78 -18.77
C GLY A 393 21.18 -31.23 -18.80
N ALA A 394 20.22 -30.32 -18.61
CA ALA A 394 18.80 -30.65 -18.72
C ALA A 394 18.34 -30.65 -20.19
N GLU A 395 17.53 -31.63 -20.57
CA GLU A 395 16.87 -31.73 -21.86
C GLU A 395 15.36 -31.60 -21.69
N ILE A 396 14.73 -30.74 -22.49
CA ILE A 396 13.30 -30.47 -22.45
C ILE A 396 12.73 -30.76 -23.84
N LEU A 397 11.80 -31.70 -23.90
CA LEU A 397 11.09 -32.05 -25.13
C LEU A 397 9.93 -31.06 -25.34
N LEU A 398 9.79 -30.56 -26.57
CA LEU A 398 8.67 -29.76 -27.04
C LEU A 398 7.81 -30.60 -27.97
N ASN A 399 6.52 -30.67 -27.68
CA ASN A 399 5.57 -31.18 -28.65
C ASN A 399 5.37 -30.15 -29.77
N GLY A 400 4.94 -30.61 -30.95
CA GLY A 400 4.71 -29.74 -32.10
C GLY A 400 3.79 -28.56 -31.75
N ASN A 401 4.20 -27.34 -32.09
CA ASN A 401 3.53 -26.08 -31.81
C ASN A 401 3.39 -25.69 -30.32
N GLU A 402 4.01 -26.43 -29.39
CA GLU A 402 4.04 -26.08 -27.98
C GLU A 402 4.88 -24.82 -27.73
N LYS A 403 4.36 -23.90 -26.89
CA LYS A 403 5.01 -22.64 -26.54
C LYS A 403 5.60 -22.71 -25.14
N ILE A 404 6.92 -22.62 -25.03
CA ILE A 404 7.63 -22.57 -23.73
C ILE A 404 8.10 -21.13 -23.49
N ILE A 405 7.66 -20.55 -22.37
CA ILE A 405 8.15 -19.25 -21.92
C ILE A 405 9.36 -19.48 -21.02
N VAL A 406 10.47 -18.85 -21.39
CA VAL A 406 11.72 -18.84 -20.63
C VAL A 406 11.84 -17.53 -19.87
N GLY A 407 12.20 -17.59 -18.60
CA GLY A 407 12.36 -16.40 -17.78
C GLY A 407 12.74 -16.70 -16.35
N ARG A 408 12.87 -15.65 -15.54
CA ARG A 408 13.26 -15.80 -14.12
C ARG A 408 12.09 -16.04 -13.17
N ASN A 409 10.86 -15.75 -13.58
CA ASN A 409 9.70 -15.81 -12.68
C ASN A 409 8.89 -17.10 -12.89
N PRO A 410 8.79 -17.98 -11.88
CA PRO A 410 8.03 -19.23 -11.99
C PRO A 410 6.53 -19.02 -12.25
N ALA A 411 5.97 -17.87 -11.88
CA ALA A 411 4.54 -17.60 -12.09
C ALA A 411 4.17 -17.36 -13.57
N VAL A 412 5.14 -17.10 -14.45
CA VAL A 412 4.89 -16.74 -15.86
C VAL A 412 5.82 -17.46 -16.86
N SER A 413 6.75 -18.29 -16.39
CA SER A 413 7.73 -18.99 -17.21
C SER A 413 7.72 -20.47 -16.87
N GLN A 414 7.59 -21.31 -17.90
CA GLN A 414 7.70 -22.76 -17.77
C GLN A 414 9.17 -23.19 -17.61
N LEU A 415 10.10 -22.48 -18.27
CA LEU A 415 11.53 -22.69 -18.12
C LEU A 415 12.16 -21.58 -17.28
N ILE A 416 12.64 -21.94 -16.09
CA ILE A 416 13.09 -20.98 -15.07
C ILE A 416 14.62 -20.87 -15.07
N LEU A 417 15.13 -19.68 -15.40
CA LEU A 417 16.56 -19.34 -15.30
C LEU A 417 16.79 -18.38 -14.13
N ARG A 418 17.79 -18.66 -13.27
CA ARG A 418 17.99 -17.93 -12.01
C ARG A 418 18.80 -16.64 -12.16
N ASP A 419 19.47 -16.43 -13.30
CA ASP A 419 20.33 -15.26 -13.49
C ASP A 419 19.56 -13.93 -13.45
N ALA A 420 20.10 -12.95 -12.72
CA ALA A 420 19.45 -11.65 -12.51
C ALA A 420 19.29 -10.80 -13.79
N LYS A 421 20.13 -11.02 -14.81
CA LYS A 421 20.02 -10.38 -16.13
C LYS A 421 18.97 -11.04 -17.02
N VAL A 422 18.41 -12.19 -16.59
CA VAL A 422 17.24 -12.78 -17.23
C VAL A 422 15.97 -12.06 -16.74
N SER A 423 15.24 -11.46 -17.69
CA SER A 423 13.92 -10.86 -17.47
C SER A 423 12.91 -11.87 -16.90
N ARG A 424 11.92 -11.39 -16.16
CA ARG A 424 10.87 -12.24 -15.54
C ARG A 424 10.13 -13.10 -16.57
N LYS A 425 9.86 -12.52 -17.75
CA LYS A 425 9.50 -13.18 -19.00
C LYS A 425 10.58 -12.74 -20.00
N HIS A 426 11.46 -13.65 -20.42
CA HIS A 426 12.63 -13.30 -21.22
C HIS A 426 12.41 -13.55 -22.70
N CYS A 427 12.05 -14.78 -23.06
CA CYS A 427 11.72 -15.14 -24.41
C CYS A 427 10.67 -16.25 -24.42
N LEU A 428 10.03 -16.42 -25.58
CA LEU A 428 9.15 -17.54 -25.88
C LEU A 428 9.79 -18.34 -27.00
N ILE A 429 9.84 -19.65 -26.83
CA ILE A 429 10.36 -20.61 -27.80
C ILE A 429 9.20 -21.51 -28.20
N GLN A 430 8.98 -21.63 -29.50
CA GLN A 430 7.99 -22.53 -30.08
C GLN A 430 8.62 -23.34 -31.20
N TYR A 431 8.38 -24.64 -31.23
CA TYR A 431 8.85 -25.50 -32.31
C TYR A 431 7.74 -25.73 -33.34
N ASN A 432 8.01 -25.42 -34.60
CA ASN A 432 7.08 -25.68 -35.71
C ASN A 432 7.51 -26.97 -36.45
N PRO A 433 6.77 -28.08 -36.31
CA PRO A 433 7.13 -29.37 -36.92
C PRO A 433 7.02 -29.34 -38.45
N ALA A 434 6.13 -28.52 -39.03
CA ALA A 434 5.92 -28.45 -40.48
C ALA A 434 7.09 -27.75 -41.21
N ALA A 435 7.72 -26.77 -40.56
CA ALA A 435 8.85 -26.02 -41.11
C ALA A 435 10.22 -26.52 -40.61
N GLY A 436 10.24 -27.37 -39.57
CA GLY A 436 11.48 -27.82 -38.94
C GLY A 436 12.25 -26.71 -38.20
N ARG A 437 11.60 -25.56 -37.91
CA ARG A 437 12.22 -24.36 -37.35
C ARG A 437 11.65 -23.98 -35.99
N TYR A 438 12.44 -23.25 -35.21
CA TYR A 438 12.03 -22.65 -33.96
C TYR A 438 11.66 -21.18 -34.17
N HIS A 439 10.51 -20.79 -33.62
CA HIS A 439 10.13 -19.40 -33.49
C HIS A 439 10.55 -18.89 -32.10
N VAL A 440 11.44 -17.90 -32.07
CA VAL A 440 11.94 -17.28 -30.85
C VAL A 440 11.45 -15.83 -30.79
N GLU A 441 10.64 -15.51 -29.79
CA GLU A 441 10.15 -14.15 -29.55
C GLU A 441 10.78 -13.59 -28.27
N CYS A 442 11.40 -12.42 -28.36
CA CYS A 442 12.09 -11.79 -27.25
C CYS A 442 11.19 -10.78 -26.53
N TYR A 443 11.05 -10.89 -25.21
CA TYR A 443 10.37 -9.90 -24.36
C TYR A 443 11.35 -9.10 -23.48
N SER A 444 12.64 -9.44 -23.55
CA SER A 444 13.68 -8.89 -22.69
C SER A 444 14.26 -7.60 -23.26
N LYS A 445 14.46 -6.59 -22.40
CA LYS A 445 15.19 -5.35 -22.76
C LYS A 445 16.66 -5.59 -23.10
N ASN A 446 17.25 -6.66 -22.55
CA ASN A 446 18.64 -7.03 -22.82
C ASN A 446 18.80 -7.79 -24.15
N GLY A 447 17.69 -8.11 -24.82
CA GLY A 447 17.70 -8.92 -26.04
C GLY A 447 18.04 -10.38 -25.79
N VAL A 448 18.00 -11.15 -26.87
CA VAL A 448 18.42 -12.54 -26.94
C VAL A 448 19.47 -12.66 -28.05
N HIS A 449 20.65 -13.18 -27.72
CA HIS A 449 21.74 -13.33 -28.69
C HIS A 449 21.71 -14.73 -29.30
N LEU A 450 21.76 -14.80 -30.63
CA LEU A 450 21.77 -16.05 -31.39
C LEU A 450 23.21 -16.40 -31.80
N SER A 451 23.48 -17.68 -32.06
CA SER A 451 24.82 -18.16 -32.47
C SER A 451 25.32 -17.60 -33.81
N ASP A 452 24.44 -17.02 -34.63
CA ASP A 452 24.75 -16.37 -35.91
C ASP A 452 25.12 -14.88 -35.75
N ASN A 453 25.42 -14.43 -34.52
CA ASN A 453 25.75 -13.06 -34.16
C ASN A 453 24.58 -12.06 -34.33
N ARG A 454 23.36 -12.54 -34.60
CA ARG A 454 22.14 -11.72 -34.56
C ARG A 454 21.66 -11.56 -33.12
N THR A 455 21.02 -10.43 -32.84
CA THR A 455 20.37 -10.18 -31.55
C THR A 455 18.89 -9.89 -31.81
N VAL A 456 18.01 -10.69 -31.21
CA VAL A 456 16.57 -10.45 -31.23
C VAL A 456 16.25 -9.40 -30.16
N ALA A 457 15.92 -8.18 -30.61
CA ALA A 457 15.60 -7.07 -29.72
C ALA A 457 14.24 -7.29 -29.03
N ALA A 458 13.95 -6.46 -28.02
CA ALA A 458 12.69 -6.55 -27.29
C ALA A 458 11.47 -6.42 -28.23
N TYR A 459 10.51 -7.32 -28.08
CA TYR A 459 9.27 -7.46 -28.86
C TYR A 459 9.47 -7.78 -30.34
N GLN A 460 10.64 -8.33 -30.71
CA GLN A 460 10.87 -8.89 -32.03
C GLN A 460 10.87 -10.42 -31.96
N SER A 461 10.54 -11.04 -33.09
CA SER A 461 10.64 -12.48 -33.29
C SER A 461 11.62 -12.82 -34.41
N ALA A 462 12.21 -14.01 -34.31
CA ALA A 462 13.06 -14.59 -35.32
C ALA A 462 12.75 -16.08 -35.47
N GLU A 463 12.75 -16.56 -36.71
CA GLU A 463 12.81 -17.99 -36.99
C GLU A 463 14.27 -18.45 -37.09
N VAL A 464 14.57 -19.54 -36.40
CA VAL A 464 15.92 -20.10 -36.30
C VAL A 464 15.89 -21.61 -36.53
N GLU A 465 16.97 -22.14 -37.07
CA GLU A 465 17.11 -23.55 -37.39
C GLU A 465 17.47 -24.37 -36.14
N ARG A 466 17.27 -25.69 -36.23
CA ARG A 466 17.82 -26.63 -35.25
C ARG A 466 19.35 -26.48 -35.17
N GLY A 467 19.90 -26.63 -33.99
CA GLY A 467 21.32 -26.41 -33.68
C GLY A 467 21.67 -24.99 -33.25
N THR A 468 20.73 -24.05 -33.28
CA THR A 468 20.99 -22.65 -32.89
C THR A 468 21.20 -22.54 -31.38
N LYS A 469 22.28 -21.85 -30.96
CA LYS A 469 22.50 -21.53 -29.54
C LYS A 469 21.91 -20.17 -29.21
N ILE A 470 21.06 -20.14 -28.20
CA ILE A 470 20.48 -18.95 -27.61
C ILE A 470 21.27 -18.58 -26.38
N THR A 471 21.82 -17.38 -26.36
CA THR A 471 22.62 -16.85 -25.26
C THR A 471 21.90 -15.68 -24.60
N MET A 472 21.81 -15.74 -23.28
CA MET A 472 21.17 -14.73 -22.44
C MET A 472 22.11 -14.35 -21.29
N ALA A 473 21.80 -13.24 -20.62
CA ALA A 473 22.51 -12.79 -19.42
C ALA A 473 24.03 -12.60 -19.59
N ASP A 474 24.44 -12.04 -20.73
CA ASP A 474 25.83 -11.80 -21.12
C ASP A 474 26.69 -13.08 -21.18
N GLY A 475 26.13 -14.17 -21.68
CA GLY A 475 26.87 -15.44 -21.85
C GLY A 475 26.69 -16.45 -20.72
N ARG A 476 25.98 -16.09 -19.66
CA ARG A 476 25.85 -16.94 -18.45
C ARG A 476 24.79 -18.02 -18.56
N GLU A 477 23.79 -17.82 -19.42
CA GLU A 477 22.73 -18.78 -19.68
C GLU A 477 22.74 -19.10 -21.18
N VAL A 478 22.98 -20.37 -21.53
CA VAL A 478 23.08 -20.82 -22.92
C VAL A 478 22.19 -22.03 -23.13
N LEU A 479 21.27 -21.91 -24.09
CA LEU A 479 20.36 -22.96 -24.52
C LEU A 479 20.68 -23.36 -25.96
N LEU A 480 20.64 -24.66 -26.26
CA LEU A 480 20.74 -25.19 -27.61
C LEU A 480 19.37 -25.70 -28.04
N LEU A 481 18.87 -25.18 -29.16
CA LEU A 481 17.65 -25.69 -29.80
C LEU A 481 18.04 -26.89 -30.66
N GLY A 482 17.44 -28.06 -30.47
CA GLY A 482 17.95 -29.30 -31.07
C GLY A 482 16.94 -30.07 -31.89
#